data_AF-A0AB39XDI3-F1
#
_entry.id   AF-A0AB39XDI3-F1
#
_cell.length_a   1.000
_cell.length_b   1.000
_cell.length_c   1.000
_cell.angle_alpha   90.00
_cell.angle_beta   90.00
_cell.angle_gamma   90.00
#
_symmetry.space_group_name_H-M   'P 1'
#
loop_
_entity.id
_entity.type
_entity.pdbx_description
1 polymer ?
#
loop_
_entity_poly.entity_id
_entity_poly.type
_entity_poly.pdbx_seq_one_letter_code
_entity_poly.pdbx_strand_id
1 'polypeptide(L)'
;MSFLDWPAEEVFPTQRAQLRRRRVTLDLFRKFREAFPEITYELIWQSATINSQAWRFGPRLHVLVYGGLVRYPGMTRAGLALVLAHETGHHLGGPPYDPALPLISWQGQADYWAANEGMTKVFGLEAKRLTLRGARAIYDLHAAFEGRSQEDEADLAADCRREIFLAAASGQAMPECAKRALSHF
;
A
#
# COMPACT_ATOMS: atom_id res chain seq x y z
N MET A 1 -5.19 -15.99 10.68
CA MET A 1 -4.87 -14.56 10.82
C MET A 1 -5.58 -14.05 12.06
N SER A 2 -4.84 -13.95 13.17
CA SER A 2 -5.31 -13.29 14.38
C SER A 2 -5.24 -11.78 14.15
N PHE A 3 -6.36 -11.07 14.32
CA PHE A 3 -6.42 -9.61 14.13
C PHE A 3 -5.88 -8.82 15.33
N LEU A 4 -5.23 -9.49 16.29
CA LEU A 4 -4.95 -8.95 17.62
C LEU A 4 -3.64 -8.15 17.74
N ASP A 5 -2.72 -8.25 16.78
CA ASP A 5 -1.35 -7.70 16.93
C ASP A 5 -0.95 -6.63 15.90
N TRP A 6 -1.90 -6.03 15.18
CA TRP A 6 -1.59 -4.95 14.26
C TRP A 6 -1.16 -3.67 14.98
N PRO A 7 -0.15 -2.94 14.46
CA PRO A 7 0.28 -1.70 15.07
C PRO A 7 -0.87 -0.70 15.13
N ALA A 8 -0.98 0.00 16.25
CA ALA A 8 -2.02 0.99 16.50
C ALA A 8 -1.40 2.38 16.75
N GLU A 9 -2.17 3.41 16.43
CA GLU A 9 -1.85 4.80 16.73
C GLU A 9 -1.76 5.02 18.25
N GLU A 10 -0.57 5.38 18.73
CA GLU A 10 -0.34 5.75 20.13
C GLU A 10 -0.45 7.27 20.37
N VAL A 11 -0.19 8.06 19.32
CA VAL A 11 -0.16 9.53 19.40
C VAL A 11 -1.12 10.14 18.40
N PHE A 12 -2.15 10.81 18.93
CA PHE A 12 -3.15 11.47 18.11
C PHE A 12 -2.69 12.84 17.64
N PRO A 13 -2.73 13.13 16.32
CA PRO A 13 -2.45 14.47 15.82
C PRO A 13 -3.56 15.44 16.20
N THR A 14 -3.26 16.74 16.17
CA THR A 14 -4.27 17.79 16.45
C THR A 14 -5.50 17.64 15.56
N GLN A 15 -6.68 18.07 16.03
CA GLN A 15 -7.93 18.00 15.23
C GLN A 15 -7.77 18.65 13.84
N ARG A 16 -7.04 19.77 13.74
CA ARG A 16 -6.76 20.42 12.45
C ARG A 16 -5.95 19.50 11.51
N ALA A 17 -4.92 18.84 12.04
CA ALA A 17 -4.12 17.89 11.28
C ALA A 17 -4.94 16.66 10.85
N GLN A 18 -5.81 16.16 11.74
CA GLN A 18 -6.75 15.07 11.42
C GLN A 18 -7.69 15.43 10.27
N LEU A 19 -8.35 16.59 10.33
CA LEU A 19 -9.25 17.07 9.28
C LEU A 19 -8.51 17.23 7.93
N ARG A 20 -7.29 17.77 7.97
CA ARG A 20 -6.45 17.91 6.77
C ARG A 20 -6.09 16.55 6.17
N ARG A 21 -5.64 15.60 7.00
CA ARG A 21 -5.26 14.24 6.55
C ARG A 21 -6.47 13.52 5.96
N ARG A 22 -7.63 13.57 6.62
CA ARG A 22 -8.88 13.01 6.11
C ARG A 22 -9.28 13.59 4.75
N ARG A 23 -9.17 14.91 4.58
CA ARG A 23 -9.45 15.57 3.29
C ARG A 23 -8.51 15.07 2.19
N VAL A 24 -7.22 14.92 2.49
CA VAL A 24 -6.23 14.38 1.53
C VAL A 24 -6.59 12.94 1.14
N THR A 25 -6.96 12.09 2.10
CA THR A 25 -7.39 10.71 1.81
C THR A 25 -8.60 10.67 0.90
N LEU A 26 -9.61 11.51 1.16
CA LEU A 26 -10.81 11.55 0.33
C LEU A 26 -10.56 12.08 -1.09
N ASP A 27 -9.64 13.03 -1.28
CA ASP A 27 -9.19 13.45 -2.63
C ASP A 27 -8.49 12.30 -3.38
N LEU A 28 -7.62 11.56 -2.69
CA LEU A 28 -6.99 10.38 -3.28
C LEU A 28 -8.02 9.32 -3.66
N PHE A 29 -8.99 9.02 -2.79
CA PHE A 29 -10.05 8.05 -3.09
C PHE A 29 -10.85 8.45 -4.33
N ARG A 30 -11.17 9.74 -4.50
CA ARG A 30 -11.84 10.24 -5.70
C ARG A 30 -11.00 9.93 -6.96
N LYS A 31 -9.71 10.27 -6.94
CA LYS A 31 -8.80 10.02 -8.07
C LYS A 31 -8.67 8.53 -8.41
N PHE A 32 -8.57 7.68 -7.38
CA PHE A 32 -8.46 6.23 -7.57
C PHE A 32 -9.78 5.62 -8.09
N ARG A 33 -10.94 6.07 -7.59
CA ARG A 33 -12.25 5.64 -8.13
C ARG A 33 -12.46 6.08 -9.58
N GLU A 34 -11.96 7.25 -9.96
CA GLU A 34 -11.97 7.71 -11.36
C GLU A 34 -11.11 6.80 -12.26
N ALA A 35 -9.97 6.34 -11.76
CA ALA A 35 -9.05 5.47 -12.52
C ALA A 35 -9.42 3.97 -12.50
N PHE A 36 -10.06 3.51 -11.43
CA PHE A 36 -10.41 2.10 -11.17
C PHE A 36 -11.84 2.00 -10.63
N PRO A 37 -12.86 2.25 -11.48
CA PRO A 37 -14.26 2.30 -11.06
C PRO A 37 -14.82 0.97 -10.54
N GLU A 38 -14.16 -0.15 -10.82
CA GLU A 38 -14.50 -1.49 -10.36
C GLU A 38 -14.14 -1.77 -8.89
N ILE A 39 -13.35 -0.89 -8.25
CA ILE A 39 -12.88 -1.05 -6.87
C ILE A 39 -13.59 -0.04 -5.94
N THR A 40 -14.06 -0.55 -4.81
CA THR A 40 -14.61 0.27 -3.74
C THR A 40 -13.52 0.62 -2.73
N TYR A 41 -13.24 1.92 -2.57
CA TYR A 41 -12.25 2.42 -1.60
C TYR A 41 -12.96 2.94 -0.35
N GLU A 42 -12.63 2.41 0.82
CA GLU A 42 -13.31 2.72 2.09
C GLU A 42 -12.32 3.16 3.17
N LEU A 43 -12.74 4.16 3.95
CA LEU A 43 -11.93 4.73 5.03
C LEU A 43 -12.60 4.39 6.36
N ILE A 44 -11.95 3.51 7.12
CA ILE A 44 -12.38 3.15 8.47
C ILE A 44 -11.75 4.14 9.44
N TRP A 45 -12.29 5.37 9.43
CA TRP A 45 -11.69 6.52 10.10
C TRP A 45 -11.47 6.30 11.60
N GLN A 46 -12.41 5.66 12.30
CA GLN A 46 -12.31 5.48 13.76
C GLN A 46 -11.35 4.38 14.18
N SER A 47 -10.85 3.56 13.25
CA SER A 47 -9.85 2.56 13.59
C SER A 47 -8.52 3.23 13.93
N ALA A 48 -7.91 2.80 15.04
CA ALA A 48 -6.54 3.18 15.43
C ALA A 48 -5.48 2.35 14.69
N THR A 49 -5.87 1.30 13.97
CA THR A 49 -4.96 0.42 13.23
C THR A 49 -4.16 1.17 12.18
N ILE A 50 -2.85 0.92 12.14
CA ILE A 50 -1.90 1.36 11.13
C ILE A 50 -1.77 0.25 10.09
N ASN A 51 -2.76 0.16 9.21
CA ASN A 51 -2.75 -0.80 8.11
C ASN A 51 -3.62 -0.32 6.92
N SER A 52 -3.59 -1.08 5.83
CA SER A 52 -4.56 -1.11 4.75
C SER A 52 -4.77 -2.56 4.30
N GLN A 53 -5.82 -2.82 3.52
CA GLN A 53 -6.09 -4.18 3.06
C GLN A 53 -6.88 -4.18 1.75
N ALA A 54 -6.44 -5.02 0.83
CA ALA A 54 -7.22 -5.50 -0.31
C ALA A 54 -8.13 -6.66 0.15
N TRP A 55 -9.44 -6.46 0.07
CA TRP A 55 -10.44 -7.43 0.51
C TRP A 55 -11.38 -7.79 -0.64
N ARG A 56 -11.80 -9.06 -0.70
CA ARG A 56 -12.78 -9.55 -1.68
C ARG A 56 -13.98 -10.13 -0.96
N PHE A 57 -15.18 -9.72 -1.37
CA PHE A 57 -16.44 -10.34 -0.94
C PHE A 57 -17.26 -10.75 -2.16
N GLY A 58 -17.14 -12.03 -2.53
CA GLY A 58 -17.66 -12.53 -3.80
C GLY A 58 -17.02 -11.80 -4.99
N PRO A 59 -17.81 -11.20 -5.91
CA PRO A 59 -17.27 -10.46 -7.05
C PRO A 59 -16.77 -9.05 -6.71
N ARG A 60 -17.03 -8.55 -5.49
CA ARG A 60 -16.72 -7.16 -5.13
C ARG A 60 -15.28 -7.02 -4.65
N LEU A 61 -14.59 -6.01 -5.20
CA LEU A 61 -13.22 -5.65 -4.86
C LEU A 61 -13.22 -4.44 -3.94
N HIS A 62 -12.62 -4.59 -2.77
CA HIS A 62 -12.54 -3.54 -1.76
C HIS A 62 -11.08 -3.21 -1.44
N VAL A 63 -10.82 -1.93 -1.21
CA VAL A 63 -9.59 -1.43 -0.61
C VAL A 63 -9.97 -0.69 0.66
N LEU A 64 -9.57 -1.24 1.80
CA LEU A 64 -9.82 -0.68 3.12
C LEU A 64 -8.57 0.07 3.58
N VAL A 65 -8.75 1.31 4.03
CA VAL A 65 -7.70 2.10 4.68
C VAL A 65 -8.15 2.40 6.11
N TYR A 66 -7.32 2.01 7.08
CA TYR A 66 -7.62 2.26 8.48
C TYR A 66 -7.15 3.65 8.93
N GLY A 67 -7.88 4.25 9.87
CA GLY A 67 -7.64 5.62 10.32
C GLY A 67 -6.25 5.85 10.90
N GLY A 68 -5.71 4.87 11.64
CA GLY A 68 -4.37 4.95 12.23
C GLY A 68 -3.29 5.14 11.16
N LEU A 69 -3.39 4.44 10.02
CA LEU A 69 -2.46 4.63 8.91
C LEU A 69 -2.51 6.05 8.35
N VAL A 70 -3.72 6.60 8.20
CA VAL A 70 -3.91 7.97 7.69
C VAL A 70 -3.36 9.02 8.66
N ARG A 71 -3.51 8.78 9.97
CA ARG A 71 -3.06 9.70 11.02
C ARG A 71 -1.59 9.54 11.39
N TYR A 72 -0.96 8.42 11.04
CA TYR A 72 0.45 8.17 11.29
C TYR A 72 1.34 9.34 10.83
N PRO A 73 2.18 9.92 11.71
CA PRO A 73 2.96 11.12 11.39
C PRO A 73 3.82 10.99 10.13
N GLY A 74 4.49 9.84 9.95
CA GLY A 74 5.33 9.54 8.80
C GLY A 74 4.56 9.27 7.50
N MET A 75 3.24 9.06 7.57
CA MET A 75 2.44 8.80 6.37
C MET A 75 2.20 10.11 5.60
N THR A 76 2.79 10.19 4.41
CA THR A 76 2.67 11.34 3.51
C THR A 76 1.55 11.14 2.49
N ARG A 77 1.14 12.20 1.77
CA ARG A 77 0.20 12.08 0.63
C ARG A 77 0.72 11.12 -0.44
N ALA A 78 2.01 11.15 -0.73
CA ALA A 78 2.64 10.28 -1.70
C ALA A 78 2.71 8.82 -1.21
N GLY A 79 3.01 8.62 0.07
CA GLY A 79 2.96 7.30 0.71
C GLY A 79 1.56 6.71 0.65
N LEU A 80 0.54 7.47 1.04
CA LEU A 80 -0.84 7.01 1.02
C LEU A 80 -1.35 6.73 -0.40
N ALA A 81 -0.92 7.52 -1.40
CA ALA A 81 -1.22 7.24 -2.80
C ALA A 81 -0.59 5.92 -3.26
N LEU A 82 0.66 5.66 -2.87
CA LEU A 82 1.35 4.42 -3.25
C LEU A 82 0.76 3.20 -2.52
N VAL A 83 0.35 3.34 -1.26
CA VAL A 83 -0.42 2.32 -0.52
C VAL A 83 -1.71 1.99 -1.27
N LEU A 84 -2.49 3.01 -1.68
CA LEU A 84 -3.72 2.77 -2.46
C LEU A 84 -3.43 2.05 -3.78
N ALA A 85 -2.35 2.41 -4.47
CA ALA A 85 -1.93 1.72 -5.69
C ALA A 85 -1.51 0.28 -5.42
N HIS A 86 -0.83 0.00 -4.30
CA HIS A 86 -0.46 -1.35 -3.86
C HIS A 86 -1.69 -2.22 -3.60
N GLU A 87 -2.64 -1.75 -2.79
CA GLU A 87 -3.87 -2.51 -2.51
C GLU A 87 -4.74 -2.70 -3.76
N THR A 88 -4.69 -1.74 -4.70
CA THR A 88 -5.31 -1.88 -6.02
C THR A 88 -4.59 -2.96 -6.84
N GLY A 89 -3.25 -3.00 -6.75
CA GLY A 89 -2.40 -3.99 -7.41
C GLY A 89 -2.61 -5.41 -6.89
N HIS A 90 -2.99 -5.60 -5.63
CA HIS A 90 -3.44 -6.91 -5.16
C HIS A 90 -4.59 -7.46 -6.02
N HIS A 91 -5.55 -6.63 -6.43
CA HIS A 91 -6.67 -7.07 -7.26
C HIS A 91 -6.34 -7.15 -8.76
N LEU A 92 -5.52 -6.23 -9.28
CA LEU A 92 -5.33 -6.03 -10.73
C LEU A 92 -3.92 -6.36 -11.25
N GLY A 93 -2.99 -6.68 -10.35
CA GLY A 93 -1.57 -6.89 -10.65
C GLY A 93 -1.27 -8.18 -11.42
N GLY A 94 -2.18 -9.14 -11.38
CA GLY A 94 -2.03 -10.43 -12.05
C GLY A 94 -1.02 -11.34 -11.35
N PRO A 95 -0.58 -12.41 -12.03
CA PRO A 95 0.38 -13.34 -11.46
C PRO A 95 1.78 -12.68 -11.28
N PRO A 96 2.61 -13.20 -10.36
CA PRO A 96 2.31 -14.31 -9.44
C PRO A 96 1.28 -13.93 -8.37
N TYR A 97 0.43 -14.88 -8.02
CA TYR A 97 -0.55 -14.73 -6.94
C TYR A 97 0.02 -15.17 -5.60
N ASP A 98 -0.53 -14.62 -4.53
CA ASP A 98 -0.26 -15.06 -3.17
C ASP A 98 -0.63 -16.55 -3.02
N PRO A 99 0.27 -17.41 -2.52
CA PRO A 99 0.02 -18.85 -2.40
C PRO A 99 -1.13 -19.20 -1.45
N ALA A 100 -1.34 -18.38 -0.41
CA ALA A 100 -2.45 -18.56 0.53
C ALA A 100 -3.75 -17.96 -0.02
N LEU A 101 -3.66 -16.99 -0.93
CA LEU A 101 -4.79 -16.26 -1.51
C LEU A 101 -4.70 -16.19 -3.05
N PRO A 102 -5.09 -17.24 -3.79
CA PRO A 102 -4.82 -17.41 -5.23
C PRO A 102 -5.50 -16.39 -6.17
N LEU A 103 -6.30 -15.46 -5.64
CA LEU A 103 -6.95 -14.37 -6.39
C LEU A 103 -6.40 -12.98 -6.02
N ILE A 104 -5.32 -12.94 -5.25
CA ILE A 104 -4.63 -11.75 -4.80
C ILE A 104 -3.21 -11.82 -5.34
N SER A 105 -2.79 -10.79 -6.06
CA SER A 105 -1.41 -10.69 -6.57
C SER A 105 -0.45 -10.67 -5.39
N TRP A 106 0.66 -11.40 -5.48
CA TRP A 106 1.67 -11.45 -4.43
C TRP A 106 2.22 -10.04 -4.09
N GLN A 107 2.68 -9.83 -2.86
CA GLN A 107 3.18 -8.55 -2.33
C GLN A 107 4.11 -7.80 -3.30
N GLY A 108 5.13 -8.48 -3.83
CA GLY A 108 6.08 -7.85 -4.75
C GLY A 108 5.49 -7.53 -6.13
N GLN A 109 4.57 -8.37 -6.60
CA GLN A 109 3.85 -8.11 -7.85
C GLN A 109 2.90 -6.92 -7.70
N ALA A 110 2.21 -6.81 -6.56
CA ALA A 110 1.36 -5.67 -6.24
C ALA A 110 2.19 -4.37 -6.14
N ASP A 111 3.37 -4.39 -5.51
CA ASP A 111 4.30 -3.25 -5.46
C ASP A 111 4.77 -2.82 -6.86
N TYR A 112 5.16 -3.78 -7.69
CA TYR A 112 5.65 -3.51 -9.04
C TYR A 112 4.55 -2.92 -9.92
N TRP A 113 3.37 -3.54 -9.92
CA TRP A 113 2.21 -3.05 -10.66
C TRP A 113 1.78 -1.66 -10.17
N ALA A 114 1.78 -1.42 -8.86
CA ALA A 114 1.43 -0.14 -8.27
C ALA A 114 2.31 0.99 -8.82
N ALA A 115 3.62 0.78 -8.86
CA ALA A 115 4.57 1.78 -9.34
C ALA A 115 4.56 1.94 -10.87
N ASN A 116 4.36 0.86 -11.64
CA ASN A 116 4.42 0.89 -13.10
C ASN A 116 3.10 1.35 -13.74
N GLU A 117 1.98 0.74 -13.34
CA GLU A 117 0.66 0.92 -13.96
C GLU A 117 -0.23 1.81 -13.10
N GLY A 118 -0.37 1.46 -11.81
CA GLY A 118 -1.32 2.07 -10.91
C GLY A 118 -1.12 3.57 -10.76
N MET A 119 0.07 3.96 -10.31
CA MET A 119 0.45 5.36 -10.11
C MET A 119 0.43 6.14 -11.43
N THR A 120 0.85 5.53 -12.54
CA THR A 120 0.82 6.12 -13.88
C THR A 120 -0.59 6.45 -14.32
N LYS A 121 -1.54 5.53 -14.12
CA LYS A 121 -2.95 5.73 -14.47
C LYS A 121 -3.60 6.85 -13.66
N VAL A 122 -3.27 6.98 -12.37
CA VAL A 122 -3.88 8.00 -11.49
C VAL A 122 -3.24 9.38 -11.64
N PHE A 123 -1.92 9.45 -11.82
CA PHE A 123 -1.14 10.69 -11.71
C PHE A 123 -0.40 11.11 -12.98
N GLY A 124 -0.41 10.30 -14.04
CA GLY A 124 0.24 10.60 -15.32
C GLY A 124 1.71 10.99 -15.13
N LEU A 125 2.08 12.17 -15.63
CA LEU A 125 3.46 12.68 -15.58
C LEU A 125 4.02 12.84 -14.16
N GLU A 126 3.16 12.97 -13.14
CA GLU A 126 3.62 13.07 -11.74
C GLU A 126 3.94 11.70 -11.11
N ALA A 127 3.55 10.59 -11.75
CA ALA A 127 3.57 9.25 -11.17
C ALA A 127 4.94 8.85 -10.65
N LYS A 128 6.00 9.00 -11.46
CA LYS A 128 7.36 8.66 -11.04
C LYS A 128 7.76 9.42 -9.77
N ARG A 129 7.64 10.75 -9.78
CA ARG A 129 8.00 11.60 -8.63
C ARG A 129 7.22 11.24 -7.36
N LEU A 130 5.91 11.00 -7.48
CA LEU A 130 5.08 10.60 -6.35
C LEU A 130 5.45 9.21 -5.85
N THR A 131 5.73 8.27 -6.75
CA THR A 131 6.15 6.91 -6.39
C THR A 131 7.46 6.90 -5.63
N LEU A 132 8.49 7.63 -6.09
CA LEU A 132 9.78 7.71 -5.37
C LEU A 132 9.62 8.26 -3.94
N ARG A 133 8.78 9.29 -3.77
CA ARG A 133 8.47 9.86 -2.45
C ARG A 133 7.62 8.93 -1.59
N GLY A 134 6.69 8.21 -2.21
CA GLY A 134 5.82 7.24 -1.54
C GLY A 134 6.63 6.05 -1.04
N ALA A 135 7.51 5.50 -1.88
CA ALA A 135 8.39 4.38 -1.54
C ALA A 135 9.26 4.72 -0.33
N ARG A 136 9.75 5.96 -0.22
CA ARG A 136 10.47 6.42 0.97
C ARG A 136 9.58 6.41 2.22
N ALA A 137 8.36 6.92 2.14
CA ALA A 137 7.43 6.95 3.27
C ALA A 137 7.01 5.54 3.73
N ILE A 138 6.82 4.60 2.80
CA ILE A 138 6.53 3.19 3.11
C ILE A 138 7.75 2.52 3.76
N TYR A 139 8.95 2.75 3.24
CA TYR A 139 10.19 2.26 3.85
C TYR A 139 10.34 2.75 5.30
N ASP A 140 10.20 4.07 5.52
CA ASP A 140 10.32 4.66 6.86
C ASP A 140 9.22 4.12 7.81
N LEU A 141 8.01 3.83 7.29
CA LEU A 141 6.93 3.18 8.05
C LEU A 141 7.33 1.77 8.48
N HIS A 142 7.77 0.92 7.55
CA HIS A 142 8.15 -0.46 7.87
C HIS A 142 9.32 -0.51 8.85
N ALA A 143 10.35 0.33 8.64
CA ALA A 143 11.48 0.44 9.56
C ALA A 143 11.06 0.87 10.98
N ALA A 144 9.98 1.65 11.12
CA ALA A 144 9.48 2.05 12.45
C ALA A 144 8.77 0.92 13.21
N PHE A 145 8.28 -0.10 12.50
CA PHE A 145 7.53 -1.24 13.06
C PHE A 145 8.25 -2.58 12.96
N GLU A 146 9.44 -2.61 12.34
CA GLU A 146 10.28 -3.80 12.24
C GLU A 146 10.55 -4.42 13.61
N GLY A 147 10.34 -5.74 13.73
CA GLY A 147 10.55 -6.50 14.96
C GLY A 147 9.53 -6.24 16.09
N ARG A 148 8.42 -5.52 15.83
CA ARG A 148 7.40 -5.21 16.85
C ARG A 148 6.18 -6.16 16.85
N SER A 149 6.00 -6.99 15.83
CA SER A 149 5.00 -8.07 15.81
C SER A 149 5.70 -9.42 15.89
N GLN A 150 5.21 -10.33 16.73
CA GLN A 150 5.81 -11.66 16.96
C GLN A 150 5.48 -12.69 15.87
N GLU A 151 4.54 -12.41 14.96
CA GLU A 151 4.03 -13.38 13.98
C GLU A 151 4.21 -12.98 12.50
N ASP A 152 4.66 -11.77 12.18
CA ASP A 152 4.72 -11.25 10.80
C ASP A 152 6.17 -11.03 10.35
N GLU A 153 6.88 -12.09 9.96
CA GLU A 153 8.00 -11.90 9.03
C GLU A 153 7.36 -11.49 7.70
N ALA A 154 7.43 -10.20 7.37
CA ALA A 154 6.85 -9.70 6.13
C ALA A 154 7.42 -10.48 4.94
N ASP A 155 6.56 -10.95 4.02
CA ASP A 155 6.95 -11.70 2.81
C ASP A 155 8.05 -11.02 1.99
N LEU A 156 8.23 -9.71 2.17
CA LEU A 156 9.30 -8.91 1.62
C LEU A 156 9.87 -7.91 2.63
N ALA A 157 11.20 -7.92 2.78
CA ALA A 157 11.92 -6.91 3.53
C ALA A 157 11.67 -5.48 2.99
N ALA A 158 11.67 -4.49 3.87
CA ALA A 158 11.39 -3.09 3.55
C ALA A 158 12.30 -2.54 2.43
N ASP A 159 13.59 -2.89 2.46
CA ASP A 159 14.55 -2.52 1.41
C ASP A 159 14.17 -3.10 0.05
N CYS A 160 13.77 -4.38 0.00
CA CYS A 160 13.39 -5.00 -1.26
C CYS A 160 12.12 -4.38 -1.83
N ARG A 161 11.09 -4.11 -1.01
CA ARG A 161 9.89 -3.38 -1.45
C ARG A 161 10.25 -2.02 -2.04
N ARG A 162 11.15 -1.29 -1.39
CA ARG A 162 11.66 -0.01 -1.90
C ARG A 162 12.32 -0.19 -3.26
N GLU A 163 13.21 -1.17 -3.43
CA GLU A 163 13.84 -1.46 -4.73
C GLU A 163 12.82 -1.77 -5.82
N ILE A 164 11.77 -2.57 -5.52
CA ILE A 164 10.70 -2.90 -6.46
C ILE A 164 10.01 -1.63 -6.97
N PHE A 165 9.58 -0.75 -6.05
CA PHE A 165 8.93 0.51 -6.43
C PHE A 165 9.83 1.41 -7.29
N LEU A 166 11.13 1.49 -6.97
CA LEU A 166 12.09 2.31 -7.70
C LEU A 166 12.34 1.78 -9.12
N ALA A 167 12.49 0.47 -9.26
CA ALA A 167 12.70 -0.20 -10.54
C ALA A 167 11.48 -0.03 -11.45
N ALA A 168 10.29 -0.36 -10.94
CA ALA A 168 9.03 -0.24 -11.66
C ALA A 168 8.74 1.20 -12.10
N ALA A 169 8.90 2.19 -11.22
CA ALA A 169 8.70 3.61 -11.56
C ALA A 169 9.71 4.15 -12.59
N SER A 170 10.78 3.40 -12.84
CA SER A 170 11.82 3.72 -13.81
C SER A 170 11.74 2.87 -15.08
N GLY A 171 10.71 2.03 -15.23
CA GLY A 171 10.56 1.11 -16.36
C GLY A 171 11.61 0.01 -16.39
N GLN A 172 12.23 -0.29 -15.24
CA GLN A 172 13.22 -1.36 -15.10
C GLN A 172 12.54 -2.65 -14.66
N ALA A 173 13.13 -3.79 -15.02
CA ALA A 173 12.64 -5.09 -14.62
C ALA A 173 12.64 -5.27 -13.10
N MET A 174 11.80 -6.21 -12.63
CA MET A 174 11.73 -6.63 -11.22
C MET A 174 13.13 -6.93 -10.65
N PRO A 175 13.50 -6.39 -9.47
CA PRO A 175 14.84 -6.56 -8.90
C PRO A 175 15.09 -8.00 -8.43
N GLU A 176 16.37 -8.37 -8.33
CA GLU A 176 16.79 -9.72 -7.92
C GLU A 176 16.33 -10.12 -6.52
N CYS A 177 16.22 -9.16 -5.59
CA CYS A 177 15.68 -9.44 -4.25
C CYS A 177 14.26 -10.01 -4.31
N ALA A 178 13.43 -9.49 -5.21
CA ALA A 178 12.05 -9.91 -5.38
C ALA A 178 11.97 -11.26 -6.12
N LYS A 179 12.82 -11.50 -7.11
CA LYS A 179 12.91 -12.80 -7.81
C LYS A 179 13.31 -13.92 -6.85
N ARG A 180 14.26 -13.66 -5.95
CA ARG A 180 14.67 -14.62 -4.90
C ARG A 180 13.52 -14.90 -3.94
N ALA A 181 12.85 -13.87 -3.44
CA ALA A 181 11.67 -14.03 -2.60
C ALA A 181 10.59 -14.88 -3.31
N LEU A 182 10.39 -14.64 -4.61
CA LEU A 182 9.44 -15.42 -5.39
C LEU A 182 9.83 -16.91 -5.52
N SER A 183 11.13 -17.22 -5.61
CA SER A 183 11.64 -18.60 -5.74
C SER A 183 11.55 -19.43 -4.46
N HIS A 184 11.19 -18.83 -3.33
CA HIS A 184 10.96 -19.52 -2.07
C HIS A 184 9.48 -19.89 -1.85
N PHE A 185 8.60 -19.60 -2.82
CA PHE A 185 7.23 -20.09 -2.88
C PHE A 185 7.11 -21.40 -3.65
#